data_AF-A0A172E6T9-F1
#
_entry.id   AF-A0A172E6T9-F1
#
_cell.length_a   1.000
_cell.length_b   1.000
_cell.length_c   1.000
_cell.angle_alpha   90.00
_cell.angle_beta   90.00
_cell.angle_gamma   90.00
#
_symmetry.space_group_name_H-M   'P 1'
#
loop_
_entity.id
_entity.type
_entity.pdbx_description
1 polymer ?
#
loop_
_entity_poly.entity_id
_entity_poly.type
_entity_poly.pdbx_seq_one_letter_code
_entity_poly.pdbx_strand_id
1 'polypeptide(L)'
;VPAQAFDAWDVGMITDSEFGDAKILAESEDAIRNAFDRIDPNIVSVVTGFIGHDPNKRITTLGRGGSDLTATQIGAALKLDEIQVWKDVDGILTSDPRLVPNAVPVGDVSYEEASELAYFGAQVLHPIAMQPAMKHNVPVRVKNSYNPSAVGTIIRNRKETERLVTAITYKRDIKLMDIESTQMLGAYAG
;
A
#
# COMPACT_ATOMS: atom_id res chain seq x y z
N VAL A 1 -22.53 4.62 16.62
CA VAL A 1 -21.38 5.54 16.58
C VAL A 1 -21.71 6.63 15.57
N PRO A 2 -21.63 7.92 15.91
CA PRO A 2 -21.78 9.00 14.94
C PRO A 2 -20.77 8.84 13.80
N ALA A 3 -21.22 8.93 12.55
CA ALA A 3 -20.39 8.74 11.37
C ALA A 3 -20.85 9.65 10.24
N GLN A 4 -19.91 10.09 9.40
CA GLN A 4 -20.18 10.94 8.24
C GLN A 4 -19.34 10.47 7.06
N ALA A 5 -19.96 10.45 5.87
CA ALA A 5 -19.27 10.17 4.62
C ALA A 5 -18.59 11.44 4.08
N PHE A 6 -17.39 11.26 3.52
CA PHE A 6 -16.61 12.30 2.84
C PHE A 6 -16.11 11.74 1.51
N ASP A 7 -16.20 12.54 0.46
CA ASP A 7 -15.45 12.24 -0.75
C ASP A 7 -13.97 12.52 -0.50
N ALA A 8 -13.09 11.84 -1.23
CA ALA A 8 -11.64 11.94 -1.01
C ALA A 8 -11.12 13.39 -1.11
N TRP A 9 -11.69 14.18 -2.02
CA TRP A 9 -11.35 15.59 -2.17
C TRP A 9 -11.87 16.47 -1.03
N ASP A 10 -12.94 16.08 -0.32
CA ASP A 10 -13.42 16.81 0.87
C ASP A 10 -12.40 16.76 2.01
N VAL A 11 -11.59 15.70 2.03
CA VAL A 11 -10.48 15.51 2.97
C VAL A 11 -9.12 15.85 2.36
N GLY A 12 -9.06 16.55 1.23
CA GLY A 12 -7.80 17.06 0.69
C GLY A 12 -7.01 16.10 -0.21
N MET A 13 -7.64 15.09 -0.82
CA MET A 13 -6.99 14.22 -1.81
C MET A 13 -6.87 14.92 -3.18
N ILE A 14 -5.70 15.51 -3.44
CA ILE A 14 -5.39 16.27 -4.65
C ILE A 14 -4.40 15.48 -5.51
N THR A 15 -4.67 15.35 -6.80
CA THR A 15 -3.84 14.59 -7.75
C THR A 15 -3.43 15.41 -8.96
N ASP A 16 -2.52 14.90 -9.80
CA ASP A 16 -2.34 15.40 -11.15
C ASP A 16 -3.51 15.00 -12.08
N SER A 17 -3.42 15.38 -13.36
CA SER A 17 -4.42 15.07 -14.39
C SER A 17 -4.12 13.78 -15.18
N GLU A 18 -3.27 12.88 -14.68
CA GLU A 18 -2.99 11.59 -15.35
C GLU A 18 -4.11 10.58 -15.07
N PHE A 19 -5.24 10.70 -15.78
CA PHE A 19 -6.42 9.87 -15.56
C PHE A 19 -6.12 8.36 -15.71
N GLY A 20 -6.62 7.55 -14.78
CA GLY A 20 -6.39 6.11 -14.72
C GLY A 20 -5.31 5.69 -13.72
N ASP A 21 -4.28 6.53 -13.54
CA ASP A 21 -3.12 6.26 -12.67
C ASP A 21 -2.55 7.56 -12.05
N ALA A 22 -3.45 8.43 -11.60
CA ALA A 22 -3.09 9.79 -11.17
C ALA A 22 -2.22 9.77 -9.91
N LYS A 23 -1.23 10.66 -9.84
CA LYS A 23 -0.34 10.76 -8.69
C LYS A 23 -0.85 11.79 -7.70
N ILE A 24 -0.78 11.47 -6.42
CA ILE A 24 -1.13 12.40 -5.34
C ILE A 24 -0.09 13.53 -5.31
N LEU A 25 -0.55 14.77 -5.35
CA LEU A 25 0.31 15.95 -5.31
C LEU A 25 0.78 16.25 -3.89
N ALA A 26 1.93 16.91 -3.78
CA ALA A 26 2.54 17.24 -2.50
C ALA A 26 1.63 18.12 -1.63
N GLU A 27 0.86 19.03 -2.23
CA GLU A 27 -0.10 19.87 -1.50
C GLU A 27 -1.23 19.09 -0.81
N SER A 28 -1.49 17.84 -1.21
CA SER A 28 -2.49 16.98 -0.58
C SER A 28 -2.16 16.73 0.90
N GLU A 29 -0.88 16.70 1.27
CA GLU A 29 -0.47 16.45 2.66
C GLU A 29 -0.95 17.54 3.63
N ASP A 30 -0.77 18.81 3.27
CA ASP A 30 -1.27 19.96 4.04
C ASP A 30 -2.80 20.08 3.94
N ALA A 31 -3.38 19.80 2.77
CA ALA A 31 -4.82 19.82 2.58
C ALA A 31 -5.54 18.80 3.47
N ILE A 32 -4.98 17.59 3.60
CA ILE A 32 -5.49 16.54 4.49
C ILE A 32 -5.47 17.01 5.94
N ARG A 33 -4.33 17.51 6.44
CA ARG A 33 -4.25 18.04 7.82
C ARG A 33 -5.30 19.10 8.10
N ASN A 34 -5.37 20.11 7.23
CA ASN A 34 -6.33 21.21 7.37
C ASN A 34 -7.80 20.76 7.31
N ALA A 35 -8.10 19.71 6.53
CA ALA A 35 -9.45 19.16 6.47
C ALA A 35 -9.82 18.45 7.77
N PHE A 36 -8.94 17.59 8.30
CA PHE A 36 -9.19 16.86 9.54
C PHE A 36 -9.19 17.76 10.79
N ASP A 37 -8.46 18.87 10.79
CA ASP A 37 -8.56 19.89 11.86
C ASP A 37 -9.95 20.54 11.97
N ARG A 38 -10.75 20.48 10.89
CA ARG A 38 -12.11 21.04 10.81
C ARG A 38 -13.21 20.00 10.99
N ILE A 39 -12.88 18.72 10.91
CA ILE A 39 -13.83 17.63 11.12
C ILE A 39 -13.99 17.41 12.62
N ASP A 40 -15.22 17.18 13.09
CA ASP A 40 -15.48 16.88 14.49
C ASP A 40 -14.73 15.59 14.90
N PRO A 41 -13.82 15.62 15.89
CA PRO A 41 -13.07 14.44 16.31
C PRO A 41 -13.95 13.35 16.95
N ASN A 42 -15.22 13.64 17.27
CA ASN A 42 -16.16 12.68 17.84
C ASN A 42 -16.96 11.88 16.80
N ILE A 43 -16.73 12.13 15.50
CA ILE A 43 -17.38 11.37 14.42
C ILE A 43 -16.39 10.42 13.74
N VAL A 44 -16.90 9.30 13.24
CA VAL A 44 -16.13 8.42 12.36
C VAL A 44 -16.22 8.94 10.92
N SER A 45 -15.10 9.43 10.39
CA SER A 45 -14.98 9.84 8.99
C SER A 45 -14.89 8.62 8.07
N VAL A 46 -15.90 8.45 7.21
CA VAL A 46 -15.93 7.41 6.18
C VAL A 46 -15.54 8.04 4.85
N VAL A 47 -14.28 7.88 4.45
CA VAL A 47 -13.72 8.52 3.26
C VAL A 47 -13.74 7.56 2.07
N THR A 48 -14.14 8.02 0.90
CA THR A 48 -13.99 7.24 -0.35
C THR A 48 -12.52 6.96 -0.65
N GLY A 49 -12.16 5.71 -0.92
CA GLY A 49 -10.83 5.34 -1.42
C GLY A 49 -10.68 5.47 -2.94
N PHE A 50 -9.47 5.25 -3.46
CA PHE A 50 -9.14 5.09 -4.89
C PHE A 50 -9.29 6.33 -5.77
N ILE A 51 -10.01 7.36 -5.33
CA ILE A 51 -10.31 8.56 -6.11
C ILE A 51 -9.67 9.81 -5.49
N GLY A 52 -9.56 10.85 -6.30
CA GLY A 52 -9.16 12.19 -5.91
C GLY A 52 -9.69 13.22 -6.90
N HIS A 53 -9.21 14.46 -6.81
CA HIS A 53 -9.45 15.45 -7.85
C HIS A 53 -8.17 16.14 -8.32
N ASP A 54 -8.14 16.49 -9.60
CA ASP A 54 -7.08 17.35 -10.13
C ASP A 54 -7.31 18.83 -9.74
N PRO A 55 -6.36 19.76 -10.00
CA PRO A 55 -6.54 21.18 -9.70
C PRO A 55 -7.72 21.84 -10.42
N ASN A 56 -8.24 21.22 -11.49
CA ASN A 56 -9.42 21.65 -12.22
C ASN A 56 -10.72 21.04 -11.68
N LYS A 57 -10.66 20.36 -10.53
CA LYS A 57 -11.77 19.66 -9.85
C LYS A 57 -12.39 18.53 -10.67
N ARG A 58 -11.61 17.93 -11.58
CA ARG A 58 -12.01 16.73 -12.31
C ARG A 58 -11.67 15.51 -11.47
N ILE A 59 -12.60 14.56 -11.38
CA ILE A 59 -12.39 13.31 -10.65
C ILE A 59 -11.31 12.48 -11.35
N THR A 60 -10.36 11.99 -10.56
CA THR A 60 -9.26 11.12 -10.99
C THR A 60 -9.27 9.82 -10.20
N THR A 61 -8.54 8.82 -10.69
CA THR A 61 -8.35 7.53 -10.04
C THR A 61 -6.88 7.26 -9.82
N LEU A 62 -6.54 6.72 -8.65
CA LEU A 62 -5.17 6.48 -8.17
C LEU A 62 -4.54 5.18 -8.69
N GLY A 63 -5.16 4.53 -9.66
CA GLY A 63 -4.66 3.27 -10.22
C GLY A 63 -4.65 2.10 -9.23
N ARG A 64 -3.78 1.12 -9.49
CA ARG A 64 -3.76 -0.14 -8.74
C ARG A 64 -3.36 0.08 -7.28
N GLY A 65 -4.15 -0.48 -6.37
CA GLY A 65 -3.94 -0.28 -4.94
C GLY A 65 -4.42 1.09 -4.44
N GLY A 66 -5.18 1.85 -5.23
CA GLY A 66 -5.56 3.21 -4.89
C GLY A 66 -6.32 3.38 -3.57
N SER A 67 -7.18 2.43 -3.16
CA SER A 67 -7.83 2.52 -1.84
C SER A 67 -6.86 2.37 -0.68
N ASP A 68 -5.88 1.46 -0.82
CA ASP A 68 -4.82 1.32 0.17
C ASP A 68 -3.92 2.56 0.18
N LEU A 69 -3.64 3.15 -1.00
CA LEU A 69 -2.89 4.39 -1.14
C LEU A 69 -3.62 5.59 -0.51
N THR A 70 -4.94 5.69 -0.65
CA THR A 70 -5.75 6.70 0.05
C THR A 70 -5.56 6.58 1.57
N ALA A 71 -5.68 5.36 2.11
CA ALA A 71 -5.56 5.12 3.54
C ALA A 71 -4.15 5.46 4.07
N THR A 72 -3.10 5.05 3.35
CA THR A 72 -1.73 5.35 3.78
C THR A 72 -1.37 6.82 3.63
N GLN A 73 -1.86 7.50 2.59
CA GLN A 73 -1.67 8.93 2.43
C GLN A 73 -2.30 9.72 3.59
N ILE A 74 -3.55 9.40 3.94
CA ILE A 74 -4.24 10.05 5.06
C ILE A 74 -3.49 9.78 6.38
N GLY A 75 -3.18 8.52 6.68
CA GLY A 75 -2.50 8.17 7.92
C GLY A 75 -1.09 8.77 8.03
N ALA A 76 -0.36 8.86 6.91
CA ALA A 76 0.95 9.50 6.85
C ALA A 76 0.86 11.03 7.05
N ALA A 77 -0.08 11.69 6.37
CA ALA A 77 -0.27 13.14 6.48
C ALA A 77 -0.66 13.58 7.90
N LEU A 78 -1.48 12.77 8.58
CA LEU A 78 -1.93 12.97 9.96
C LEU A 78 -0.95 12.43 11.02
N LYS A 79 0.11 11.72 10.60
CA LYS A 79 1.10 11.07 11.49
C LYS A 79 0.44 10.18 12.54
N LEU A 80 -0.50 9.34 12.12
CA LEU A 80 -1.19 8.42 13.02
C LEU A 80 -0.25 7.37 13.58
N ASP A 81 -0.63 6.75 14.70
CA ASP A 81 0.15 5.69 15.34
C ASP A 81 0.23 4.42 14.47
N GLU A 82 -0.79 4.16 13.65
CA GLU A 82 -0.89 2.99 12.78
C GLU A 82 -1.90 3.21 11.65
N ILE A 83 -1.63 2.62 10.49
CA ILE A 83 -2.60 2.46 9.40
C ILE A 83 -3.00 1.00 9.32
N GLN A 84 -4.30 0.69 9.31
CA GLN A 84 -4.78 -0.69 9.19
C GLN A 84 -5.38 -0.95 7.81
N VAL A 85 -4.91 -2.02 7.18
CA VAL A 85 -5.45 -2.54 5.92
C VAL A 85 -6.14 -3.87 6.21
N TRP A 86 -7.45 -3.90 5.99
CA TRP A 86 -8.27 -5.07 6.29
C TRP A 86 -8.51 -5.90 5.02
N LYS A 87 -8.04 -7.15 5.04
CA LYS A 87 -8.11 -8.14 3.95
C LYS A 87 -8.86 -9.40 4.42
N ASP A 88 -8.84 -10.46 3.63
CA ASP A 88 -9.47 -11.75 3.87
C ASP A 88 -8.51 -12.83 4.42
N VAL A 89 -7.31 -12.42 4.85
CA VAL A 89 -6.24 -13.28 5.38
C VAL A 89 -5.65 -12.70 6.67
N ASP A 90 -5.11 -13.55 7.54
CA ASP A 90 -4.56 -13.20 8.86
C ASP A 90 -3.23 -12.41 8.82
N GLY A 91 -2.95 -11.72 7.72
CA GLY A 91 -1.73 -10.95 7.48
C GLY A 91 -1.02 -11.37 6.20
N ILE A 92 0.27 -11.05 6.12
CA ILE A 92 1.19 -11.62 5.14
C ILE A 92 1.57 -13.01 5.64
N LEU A 93 1.37 -14.02 4.80
CA LEU A 93 1.62 -15.42 5.15
C LEU A 93 2.97 -15.89 4.60
N THR A 94 3.55 -16.93 5.19
CA THR A 94 4.82 -17.52 4.74
C THR A 94 4.76 -18.11 3.32
N SER A 95 3.57 -18.44 2.83
CA SER A 95 3.29 -18.76 1.42
C SER A 95 1.79 -18.59 1.13
N ASP A 96 1.37 -18.85 -0.10
CA ASP A 96 -0.05 -18.83 -0.47
C ASP A 96 -0.79 -20.00 0.22
N PRO A 97 -1.75 -19.74 1.12
CA PRO A 97 -2.46 -20.78 1.87
C PRO A 97 -3.32 -21.68 0.98
N ARG A 98 -3.63 -21.25 -0.25
CA ARG A 98 -4.37 -22.04 -1.25
C ARG A 98 -3.50 -23.16 -1.84
N LEU A 99 -2.17 -23.01 -1.80
CA LEU A 99 -1.20 -24.00 -2.28
C LEU A 99 -0.50 -24.73 -1.14
N VAL A 100 -0.22 -24.03 -0.04
CA VAL A 100 0.49 -24.55 1.14
C VAL A 100 -0.42 -24.42 2.36
N PRO A 101 -1.17 -25.46 2.74
CA PRO A 101 -2.15 -25.39 3.83
C PRO A 101 -1.57 -25.01 5.19
N ASN A 102 -0.26 -25.27 5.39
CA ASN A 102 0.46 -24.95 6.62
C ASN A 102 1.11 -23.55 6.59
N ALA A 103 0.72 -22.68 5.65
CA ALA A 103 1.18 -21.30 5.63
C ALA A 103 0.72 -20.57 6.91
N VAL A 104 1.65 -19.87 7.55
CA VAL A 104 1.40 -19.18 8.82
C VAL A 104 1.61 -17.67 8.66
N PRO A 105 0.91 -16.83 9.44
CA PRO A 105 1.15 -15.40 9.44
C PRO A 105 2.57 -15.05 9.88
N VAL A 106 3.16 -14.11 9.16
CA VAL A 106 4.41 -13.47 9.54
C VAL A 106 4.09 -12.33 10.50
N GLY A 107 4.64 -12.34 11.72
CA GLY A 107 4.30 -11.33 12.74
C GLY A 107 4.67 -9.90 12.33
N ASP A 108 5.86 -9.72 11.78
CA ASP A 108 6.31 -8.43 11.25
C ASP A 108 7.33 -8.57 10.10
N VAL A 109 7.32 -7.56 9.22
CA VAL A 109 8.18 -7.41 8.02
C VAL A 109 8.62 -5.95 7.85
N SER A 110 9.74 -5.74 7.15
CA SER A 110 10.14 -4.41 6.71
C SER A 110 9.31 -3.93 5.51
N TYR A 111 9.36 -2.63 5.22
CA TYR A 111 8.73 -2.08 4.01
C TYR A 111 9.34 -2.65 2.73
N GLU A 112 10.65 -2.88 2.73
CA GLU A 112 11.39 -3.50 1.63
C GLU A 112 10.97 -4.95 1.45
N GLU A 113 10.93 -5.75 2.52
CA GLU A 113 10.46 -7.14 2.47
C GLU A 113 9.02 -7.21 1.94
N ALA A 114 8.11 -6.39 2.46
CA ALA A 114 6.73 -6.37 2.00
C ALA A 114 6.60 -5.96 0.52
N SER A 115 7.41 -5.00 0.06
CA SER A 115 7.40 -4.54 -1.33
C SER A 115 7.87 -5.63 -2.29
N GLU A 116 8.96 -6.32 -1.96
CA GLU A 116 9.47 -7.47 -2.74
C GLU A 116 8.45 -8.61 -2.79
N LEU A 117 7.88 -8.98 -1.63
CA LEU A 117 6.85 -10.01 -1.57
C LEU A 117 5.63 -9.67 -2.43
N ALA A 118 5.16 -8.42 -2.38
CA ALA A 118 4.05 -7.95 -3.19
C ALA A 118 4.37 -7.96 -4.68
N TYR A 119 5.59 -7.56 -5.06
CA TYR A 119 6.06 -7.57 -6.45
C TYR A 119 6.06 -9.00 -7.05
N PHE A 120 6.47 -9.99 -6.25
CA PHE A 120 6.56 -11.39 -6.66
C PHE A 120 5.29 -12.22 -6.45
N GLY A 121 4.18 -11.63 -5.99
CA GLY A 121 2.85 -12.26 -6.04
C GLY A 121 2.10 -12.37 -4.72
N ALA A 122 2.68 -11.99 -3.57
CA ALA A 122 1.94 -11.86 -2.32
C ALA A 122 1.15 -10.54 -2.30
N GLN A 123 0.09 -10.46 -3.11
CA GLN A 123 -0.72 -9.24 -3.30
C GLN A 123 -1.62 -8.93 -2.10
N VAL A 124 -1.01 -8.66 -0.95
CA VAL A 124 -1.69 -8.22 0.28
C VAL A 124 -1.75 -6.70 0.35
N LEU A 125 -0.72 -6.01 -0.12
CA LEU A 125 -0.66 -4.55 -0.18
C LEU A 125 0.16 -4.13 -1.40
N HIS A 126 -0.34 -3.17 -2.18
CA HIS A 126 0.37 -2.72 -3.38
C HIS A 126 1.63 -1.91 -3.00
N PRO A 127 2.79 -2.08 -3.67
CA PRO A 127 4.02 -1.36 -3.33
C PRO A 127 3.87 0.16 -3.28
N ILE A 128 3.16 0.75 -4.26
CA ILE A 128 2.90 2.20 -4.29
C ILE A 128 2.14 2.65 -3.04
N ALA A 129 1.17 1.86 -2.57
CA ALA A 129 0.39 2.19 -1.39
C ALA A 129 1.23 2.22 -0.11
N MET A 130 2.38 1.57 -0.05
CA MET A 130 3.26 1.62 1.12
C MET A 130 4.10 2.90 1.21
N GLN A 131 4.30 3.61 0.09
CA GLN A 131 5.24 4.72 0.01
C GLN A 131 4.95 5.86 1.00
N PRO A 132 3.69 6.34 1.17
CA PRO A 132 3.41 7.42 2.12
C PRO A 132 3.76 7.01 3.56
N ALA A 133 3.35 5.80 3.96
CA ALA A 133 3.59 5.28 5.30
C ALA A 133 5.09 5.05 5.57
N MET A 134 5.82 4.53 4.57
CA MET A 134 7.27 4.36 4.62
C MET A 134 8.00 5.70 4.79
N LYS A 135 7.67 6.71 3.96
CA LYS A 135 8.26 8.05 4.00
C LYS A 135 8.07 8.73 5.36
N HIS A 136 6.91 8.56 5.98
CA HIS A 136 6.57 9.19 7.26
C HIS A 136 6.82 8.28 8.46
N ASN A 137 7.41 7.10 8.26
CA ASN A 137 7.69 6.12 9.31
C ASN A 137 6.45 5.73 10.14
N VAL A 138 5.28 5.70 9.51
CA VAL A 138 4.02 5.21 10.12
C VAL A 138 3.92 3.72 9.86
N PRO A 139 3.67 2.85 10.85
CA PRO A 139 3.51 1.41 10.59
C PRO A 139 2.17 1.10 9.91
N VAL A 140 2.18 0.11 9.02
CA VAL A 140 0.97 -0.43 8.39
C VAL A 140 0.70 -1.84 8.93
N ARG A 141 -0.51 -2.11 9.40
CA ARG A 141 -0.91 -3.46 9.82
C ARG A 141 -1.90 -4.07 8.84
N VAL A 142 -1.59 -5.26 8.35
CA VAL A 142 -2.54 -6.08 7.60
C VAL A 142 -3.35 -6.92 8.58
N LYS A 143 -4.68 -6.79 8.54
CA LYS A 143 -5.62 -7.53 9.39
C LYS A 143 -6.63 -8.33 8.57
N ASN A 144 -7.26 -9.32 9.20
CA ASN A 144 -8.35 -10.10 8.60
C ASN A 144 -9.72 -9.60 9.05
N SER A 145 -10.59 -9.24 8.12
CA SER A 145 -11.98 -8.86 8.44
C SER A 145 -12.84 -10.04 8.91
N TYR A 146 -12.49 -11.28 8.52
CA TYR A 146 -13.16 -12.50 8.98
C TYR A 146 -12.61 -13.03 10.32
N ASN A 147 -11.42 -12.58 10.73
CA ASN A 147 -10.82 -12.92 12.02
C ASN A 147 -10.24 -11.66 12.70
N PRO A 148 -11.08 -10.76 13.23
CA PRO A 148 -10.62 -9.47 13.76
C PRO A 148 -9.68 -9.56 14.98
N SER A 149 -9.72 -10.69 15.69
CA SER A 149 -8.85 -11.03 16.82
C SER A 149 -7.44 -11.44 16.41
N ALA A 150 -7.21 -11.79 15.13
CA ALA A 150 -5.86 -12.05 14.64
C ALA A 150 -4.96 -10.82 14.82
N VAL A 151 -3.73 -11.05 15.26
CA VAL A 151 -2.72 -10.00 15.43
C VAL A 151 -2.37 -9.34 14.09
N GLY A 152 -2.43 -10.11 13.00
CA GLY A 152 -2.06 -9.65 11.68
C GLY A 152 -0.55 -9.58 11.47
N THR A 153 -0.13 -8.87 10.42
CA THR A 153 1.28 -8.57 10.13
C THR A 153 1.52 -7.08 10.23
N ILE A 154 2.57 -6.67 10.95
CA ILE A 154 3.04 -5.27 10.98
C ILE A 154 4.12 -5.07 9.93
N ILE A 155 3.94 -4.07 9.07
CA ILE A 155 4.92 -3.56 8.10
C ILE A 155 5.47 -2.24 8.66
N ARG A 156 6.79 -2.14 8.84
CA ARG A 156 7.44 -0.96 9.44
C ARG A 156 8.90 -0.87 9.04
N ASN A 157 9.51 0.31 9.18
CA ASN A 157 10.96 0.42 9.10
C ASN A 157 11.59 -0.33 10.30
N ARG A 158 12.46 -1.30 10.01
CA ARG A 158 13.20 -2.07 11.02
C ARG A 158 14.59 -2.44 10.49
N LYS A 159 15.51 -2.73 11.41
CA LYS A 159 16.80 -3.35 11.06
C LYS A 159 16.60 -4.79 10.60
N GLU A 160 17.58 -5.31 9.87
CA GLU A 160 17.61 -6.70 9.43
C GLU A 160 17.36 -7.67 10.59
N THR A 161 16.59 -8.71 10.29
CA THR A 161 16.24 -9.79 11.22
C THR A 161 17.20 -10.96 11.03
N GLU A 162 17.40 -11.79 12.06
CA GLU A 162 18.13 -13.07 11.94
C GLU A 162 17.38 -14.08 11.04
N ARG A 163 16.14 -13.78 10.65
CA ARG A 163 15.35 -14.62 9.76
C ARG A 163 15.96 -14.61 8.34
N LEU A 164 16.46 -15.77 7.91
CA LEU A 164 17.01 -15.96 6.57
C LEU A 164 15.95 -15.95 5.45
N VAL A 165 14.74 -16.46 5.73
CA VAL A 165 13.64 -16.54 4.76
C VAL A 165 12.35 -16.08 5.42
N THR A 166 11.75 -15.02 4.88
CA THR A 166 10.49 -14.45 5.40
C THR A 166 9.27 -15.15 4.82
N ALA A 167 9.18 -15.29 3.50
CA ALA A 167 8.10 -15.97 2.82
C ALA A 167 8.51 -16.43 1.42
N ILE A 168 7.77 -17.37 0.85
CA ILE A 168 7.93 -17.87 -0.51
C ILE A 168 6.70 -17.48 -1.32
N THR A 169 6.92 -16.71 -2.37
CA THR A 169 5.89 -16.27 -3.32
C THR A 169 6.11 -16.90 -4.68
N TYR A 170 5.08 -16.86 -5.52
CA TYR A 170 5.18 -17.31 -6.90
C TYR A 170 4.37 -16.38 -7.79
N LYS A 171 4.81 -16.24 -9.04
CA LYS A 171 4.10 -15.52 -10.09
C LYS A 171 3.89 -16.45 -11.28
N ARG A 172 2.64 -16.61 -11.69
CA ARG A 172 2.26 -17.40 -12.86
C ARG A 172 2.36 -16.55 -14.12
N ASP A 173 2.29 -17.20 -15.28
CA ASP A 173 2.22 -16.56 -16.60
C ASP A 173 3.41 -15.64 -16.93
N ILE A 174 4.59 -15.98 -16.42
CA ILE A 174 5.85 -15.33 -16.82
C ILE A 174 6.25 -15.85 -18.20
N LYS A 175 6.49 -14.92 -19.13
CA LYS A 175 7.09 -15.22 -20.44
C LYS A 175 8.58 -14.93 -20.37
N LEU A 176 9.40 -15.95 -20.62
CA LEU A 176 10.84 -15.79 -20.79
C LEU A 176 11.13 -15.52 -22.26
N MET A 177 11.78 -14.39 -22.55
CA MET A 177 12.29 -14.07 -23.88
C MET A 177 13.80 -14.07 -23.80
N ASP A 178 14.43 -14.95 -24.57
CA ASP A 178 15.88 -14.96 -24.76
C ASP A 178 16.22 -14.29 -26.08
N ILE A 179 17.18 -13.37 -26.05
CA ILE A 179 17.57 -12.56 -27.22
C ILE A 179 19.07 -12.75 -27.45
N GLU A 180 19.41 -13.57 -28.44
CA GLU A 180 20.79 -13.79 -28.85
C GLU A 180 21.15 -12.96 -30.09
N SER A 181 22.30 -12.28 -30.07
CA SER A 181 22.84 -11.56 -31.23
C SER A 181 24.34 -11.81 -31.37
N THR A 182 24.78 -12.12 -32.59
CA THR A 182 26.20 -12.33 -32.93
C THR A 182 27.05 -11.05 -32.79
N GLN A 183 26.43 -9.87 -32.67
CA GLN A 183 27.13 -8.60 -32.42
C GLN A 183 27.44 -8.32 -30.94
N MET A 184 26.94 -9.13 -29.98
CA MET A 184 27.21 -8.91 -28.55
C MET A 184 28.67 -9.21 -28.13
N LEU A 185 29.47 -9.86 -28.99
CA LEU A 185 30.92 -10.07 -28.78
C LEU A 185 31.75 -8.77 -28.84
N GLY A 186 31.21 -7.67 -29.38
CA GLY A 186 31.89 -6.37 -29.49
C GLY A 186 31.45 -5.31 -28.48
N ALA A 187 30.43 -5.58 -27.66
CA ALA A 187 29.82 -4.57 -26.78
C ALA A 187 30.65 -4.26 -25.50
N TYR A 188 31.71 -5.02 -25.25
CA TYR A 188 32.65 -4.83 -24.13
C TYR A 188 34.04 -4.32 -24.57
N ALA A 189 34.21 -3.91 -25.81
CA ALA A 189 35.46 -3.33 -26.30
C ALA A 189 35.24 -1.86 -26.72
N GLY A 190 35.33 -0.96 -25.75
CA GLY A 190 35.30 0.50 -25.93
C GLY A 190 35.71 1.21 -24.65
#